data_AF-A0AAX2IZM9-F1
#
_entry.id   AF-A0AAX2IZM9-F1
#
_cell.length_a   1.000
_cell.length_b   1.000
_cell.length_c   1.000
_cell.angle_alpha   90.00
_cell.angle_beta   90.00
_cell.angle_gamma   90.00
#
_symmetry.space_group_name_H-M   'P 1'
#
loop_
_entity.id
_entity.type
_entity.pdbx_description
1 polymer ?
#
loop_
_entity_poly.entity_id
_entity_poly.type
_entity_poly.pdbx_seq_one_letter_code
_entity_poly.pdbx_strand_id
1 'polypeptide(L)'
;MQTTNAHYSKIFFALFFSFFVSSSELFACPCFNMGFLHLAFLDDKDTECRIYKEGSVVYKIEIFDKEKIASSTHTQCALNTEHHDVFMNYDFHYLDDHSDCIREILDACNKLKINSLHMDDE
;
A
#
# COMPACT_ATOMS: atom_id res chain seq x y z
N MET A 1 -26.08 -36.63 6.50
CA MET A 1 -24.71 -37.00 6.12
C MET A 1 -24.29 -36.06 4.99
N GLN A 2 -23.31 -35.20 5.32
CA GLN A 2 -22.44 -34.37 4.49
C GLN A 2 -23.04 -33.41 3.43
N THR A 3 -23.05 -32.14 3.84
CA THR A 3 -23.10 -30.90 3.07
C THR A 3 -21.86 -30.76 2.18
N THR A 4 -22.03 -30.85 0.87
CA THR A 4 -21.00 -30.52 -0.13
C THR A 4 -21.04 -29.04 -0.44
N ASN A 5 -20.30 -28.21 0.28
CA ASN A 5 -20.03 -26.81 -0.10
C ASN A 5 -18.72 -26.35 0.57
N ALA A 6 -17.59 -26.89 0.15
CA ALA A 6 -16.28 -26.49 0.69
C ALA A 6 -15.15 -26.52 -0.35
N HIS A 7 -15.47 -26.30 -1.63
CA HIS A 7 -14.44 -26.32 -2.70
C HIS A 7 -14.41 -25.06 -3.58
N TYR A 8 -15.35 -24.13 -3.41
CA TYR A 8 -15.43 -22.91 -4.24
C TYR A 8 -14.75 -21.68 -3.60
N SER A 9 -14.35 -21.73 -2.33
CA SER A 9 -13.78 -20.58 -1.63
C SER A 9 -12.27 -20.37 -1.89
N LYS A 10 -11.51 -21.45 -2.14
CA LYS A 10 -10.05 -21.34 -2.35
C LYS A 10 -9.66 -20.95 -3.78
N ILE A 11 -10.51 -21.29 -4.75
CA ILE A 11 -10.27 -20.99 -6.18
C ILE A 11 -10.54 -19.50 -6.47
N PHE A 12 -11.50 -18.89 -5.77
CA PHE A 12 -11.79 -17.46 -5.91
C PHE A 12 -10.66 -16.55 -5.42
N PHE A 13 -9.98 -16.91 -4.31
CA PHE A 13 -8.83 -16.16 -3.82
C PHE A 13 -7.59 -16.30 -4.72
N ALA A 14 -7.34 -17.49 -5.27
CA ALA A 14 -6.22 -17.72 -6.19
C ALA A 14 -6.42 -17.01 -7.55
N LEU A 15 -7.66 -16.89 -8.03
CA LEU A 15 -8.00 -16.19 -9.27
C LEU A 15 -8.00 -14.66 -9.12
N PHE A 16 -8.32 -14.13 -7.94
CA PHE A 16 -8.20 -12.69 -7.68
C PHE A 16 -6.73 -12.24 -7.63
N PHE A 17 -5.83 -13.11 -7.18
CA PHE A 17 -4.39 -12.82 -7.13
C PHE A 17 -3.71 -12.92 -8.51
N SER A 18 -4.29 -13.65 -9.46
CA SER A 18 -3.70 -13.88 -10.78
C SER A 18 -4.19 -12.92 -11.87
N PHE A 19 -5.26 -12.14 -11.63
CA PHE A 19 -5.75 -11.14 -12.59
C PHE A 19 -5.19 -9.72 -12.38
N PHE A 20 -4.45 -9.46 -11.30
CA PHE A 20 -3.72 -8.20 -11.07
C PHE A 20 -2.24 -8.26 -11.45
N VAL A 21 -1.79 -9.35 -12.08
CA VAL A 21 -0.45 -9.43 -12.68
C VAL A 21 -0.54 -8.89 -14.11
N SER A 22 -0.90 -7.61 -14.24
CA SER A 22 -0.68 -6.89 -15.48
C SER A 22 0.76 -6.39 -15.46
N SER A 23 1.65 -7.19 -16.04
CA SER A 23 2.82 -6.72 -16.81
C SER A 23 3.57 -5.48 -16.29
N SER A 24 4.51 -5.68 -15.37
CA SER A 24 5.81 -5.01 -15.44
C SER A 24 6.80 -5.77 -14.56
N GLU A 25 8.00 -6.02 -15.09
CA GLU A 25 9.10 -6.63 -14.34
C GLU A 25 9.79 -5.64 -13.38
N LEU A 26 9.19 -4.48 -13.08
CA LEU A 26 9.87 -3.36 -12.42
C LEU A 26 8.86 -2.53 -11.61
N PHE A 27 8.48 -3.00 -10.42
CA PHE A 27 7.85 -2.14 -9.43
C PHE A 27 8.86 -1.95 -8.30
N ALA A 28 9.44 -0.77 -8.14
CA ALA A 28 10.42 -0.57 -7.07
C ALA A 28 9.84 -0.62 -5.65
N CYS A 29 8.53 -0.81 -5.50
CA CYS A 29 8.03 -1.52 -4.32
C CYS A 29 7.24 -2.73 -4.74
N PRO A 30 7.78 -3.93 -4.51
CA PRO A 30 6.99 -5.12 -4.67
C PRO A 30 5.81 -5.05 -3.70
N CYS A 31 4.60 -5.30 -4.20
CA CYS A 31 3.38 -5.54 -3.41
C CYS A 31 2.55 -4.32 -2.95
N PHE A 32 2.90 -3.06 -3.26
CA PHE A 32 1.94 -1.96 -3.08
C PHE A 32 1.04 -1.82 -4.29
N ASN A 33 -0.26 -1.98 -4.06
CA ASN A 33 -1.25 -1.28 -4.85
C ASN A 33 -2.34 -0.79 -3.91
N MET A 34 -3.07 0.23 -4.35
CA MET A 34 -4.14 0.87 -3.60
C MET A 34 -5.21 -0.14 -3.17
N GLY A 35 -5.48 -1.17 -3.97
CA GLY A 35 -6.45 -2.21 -3.63
C GLY A 35 -6.05 -3.00 -2.39
N PHE A 36 -4.80 -3.46 -2.34
CA PHE A 36 -4.23 -4.17 -1.19
C PHE A 36 -4.20 -3.26 0.05
N LEU A 37 -3.67 -2.04 -0.10
CA LEU A 37 -3.57 -1.08 1.00
C LEU A 37 -4.96 -0.73 1.55
N HIS A 38 -5.92 -0.43 0.68
CA HIS A 38 -7.28 -0.15 1.09
C HIS A 38 -7.88 -1.31 1.91
N LEU A 39 -7.68 -2.56 1.50
CA LEU A 39 -8.17 -3.72 2.25
C LEU A 39 -7.43 -3.92 3.59
N ALA A 40 -6.11 -3.71 3.61
CA ALA A 40 -5.30 -3.86 4.83
C ALA A 40 -5.70 -2.86 5.94
N PHE A 41 -6.18 -1.69 5.55
CA PHE A 41 -6.51 -0.56 6.43
C PHE A 41 -8.02 -0.22 6.49
N LEU A 42 -8.91 -1.00 5.87
CA LEU A 42 -10.35 -0.65 5.74
C LEU A 42 -11.11 -0.57 7.06
N ASP A 43 -10.79 -1.46 8.00
CA ASP A 43 -11.58 -1.69 9.20
C ASP A 43 -10.98 -1.05 10.46
N ASP A 44 -9.82 -0.39 10.36
CA ASP A 44 -9.16 0.20 11.52
C ASP A 44 -9.53 1.68 11.69
N LYS A 45 -10.29 1.96 12.75
CA LYS A 45 -10.72 3.32 13.12
C LYS A 45 -9.56 4.24 13.51
N ASP A 46 -8.41 3.64 13.84
CA ASP A 46 -7.20 4.34 14.24
C ASP A 46 -6.22 4.48 13.07
N THR A 47 -6.64 4.17 11.83
CA THR A 47 -5.82 4.41 10.64
C THR A 47 -5.58 5.90 10.45
N GLU A 48 -4.31 6.28 10.34
CA GLU A 48 -3.85 7.63 10.03
C GLU A 48 -3.11 7.66 8.70
N CYS A 49 -3.15 8.81 8.03
CA CYS A 49 -2.29 9.11 6.89
C CYS A 49 -1.49 10.37 7.14
N ARG A 50 -0.17 10.30 6.95
CA ARG A 50 0.75 11.44 7.04
C ARG A 50 1.39 11.69 5.70
N ILE A 51 1.29 12.93 5.23
CA ILE A 51 1.89 13.38 3.98
C ILE A 51 2.90 14.47 4.34
N TYR A 52 4.15 14.27 3.97
CA TYR A 52 5.21 15.23 4.18
C TYR A 52 5.57 15.87 2.84
N LYS A 53 5.58 17.21 2.81
CA LYS A 53 5.77 17.98 1.59
C LYS A 53 6.85 19.02 1.74
N GLU A 54 7.54 19.28 0.63
CA GLU A 54 8.41 20.44 0.45
C GLU A 54 7.86 21.23 -0.75
N GLY A 55 7.21 22.36 -0.48
CA GLY A 55 6.44 23.10 -1.48
C GLY A 55 5.33 22.26 -2.12
N SER A 56 5.42 22.01 -3.44
CA SER A 56 4.44 21.18 -4.16
C SER A 56 4.82 19.70 -4.22
N VAL A 57 5.98 19.31 -3.70
CA VAL A 57 6.53 17.95 -3.84
C VAL A 57 6.23 17.15 -2.58
N VAL A 58 5.60 15.99 -2.75
CA VAL A 58 5.46 15.00 -1.67
C VAL A 58 6.75 14.18 -1.64
N TYR A 59 7.53 14.30 -0.57
CA TYR A 59 8.79 13.57 -0.43
C TYR A 59 8.69 12.32 0.42
N LYS A 60 7.61 12.23 1.22
CA LYS A 60 7.31 11.08 2.06
C LYS A 60 5.81 10.96 2.29
N ILE A 61 5.32 9.73 2.35
CA ILE A 61 3.94 9.43 2.74
C ILE A 61 3.91 8.17 3.60
N GLU A 62 2.99 8.15 4.56
CA GLU A 62 2.75 7.02 5.45
C GLU A 62 1.24 6.81 5.61
N ILE A 63 0.81 5.56 5.56
CA ILE A 63 -0.47 5.10 6.09
C ILE A 63 -0.17 4.07 7.18
N PHE A 64 -0.76 4.22 8.35
CA PHE A 64 -0.48 3.32 9.47
C PHE A 64 -1.65 3.24 10.43
N ASP A 65 -1.71 2.12 11.14
CA ASP A 65 -2.55 1.92 12.32
C ASP A 65 -1.64 1.45 13.48
N LYS A 66 -2.19 0.83 14.52
CA LYS A 66 -1.39 0.33 15.66
C LYS A 66 -0.48 -0.84 15.32
N GLU A 67 -0.79 -1.59 14.27
CA GLU A 67 -0.18 -2.88 13.95
C GLU A 67 0.45 -2.91 12.56
N LYS A 68 0.10 -1.96 11.69
CA LYS A 68 0.45 -1.96 10.28
C LYS A 68 0.98 -0.60 9.86
N ILE A 69 1.90 -0.60 8.90
CA ILE A 69 2.42 0.60 8.26
C ILE A 69 2.75 0.32 6.80
N ALA A 70 2.36 1.24 5.91
CA ALA A 70 2.96 1.36 4.59
C ALA A 70 3.55 2.76 4.46
N SER A 71 4.81 2.84 4.03
CA SER A 71 5.56 4.07 3.89
C SER A 71 6.30 4.10 2.57
N SER A 72 6.38 5.28 1.96
CA SER A 72 7.24 5.55 0.84
C SER A 72 7.94 6.90 1.01
N THR A 73 9.17 6.98 0.53
CA THR A 73 10.01 8.18 0.47
C THR A 73 10.62 8.28 -0.93
N HIS A 74 11.48 9.27 -1.22
CA HIS A 74 12.24 9.28 -2.48
C HIS A 74 13.25 8.13 -2.64
N THR A 75 13.70 7.51 -1.54
CA THR A 75 14.82 6.55 -1.57
C THR A 75 14.45 5.17 -1.06
N GLN A 76 13.28 4.99 -0.47
CA GLN A 76 12.87 3.70 0.08
C GLN A 76 11.37 3.60 0.23
N CYS A 77 10.91 2.36 0.36
CA CYS A 77 9.56 2.04 0.78
C CYS A 77 9.52 0.82 1.71
N ALA A 78 8.47 0.76 2.52
CA ALA A 78 8.28 -0.28 3.50
C ALA A 78 6.80 -0.62 3.68
N LEU A 79 6.47 -1.92 3.77
CA LEU A 79 5.18 -2.46 4.18
C LEU A 79 5.44 -3.31 5.40
N ASN A 80 4.69 -3.11 6.47
CA ASN A 80 4.64 -4.05 7.56
C ASN A 80 3.17 -4.28 7.91
N THR A 81 2.76 -5.53 7.79
CA THR A 81 1.43 -6.03 8.16
C THR A 81 1.62 -7.42 8.79
N GLU A 82 0.57 -7.95 9.42
CA GLU A 82 0.60 -9.30 10.01
C GLU A 82 1.05 -10.39 9.02
N HIS A 83 0.82 -10.20 7.72
CA HIS A 83 1.04 -11.23 6.70
C HIS A 83 2.10 -10.86 5.64
N HIS A 84 2.55 -9.61 5.61
CA HIS A 84 3.49 -9.11 4.60
C HIS A 84 4.45 -8.10 5.23
N ASP A 85 5.74 -8.39 5.10
CA ASP A 85 6.83 -7.49 5.44
C ASP A 85 7.65 -7.24 4.16
N VAL A 86 7.72 -5.99 3.74
CA VAL A 86 8.43 -5.53 2.55
C VAL A 86 9.30 -4.37 2.94
N PHE A 87 10.55 -4.40 2.50
CA PHE A 87 11.44 -3.27 2.54
C PHE A 87 12.23 -3.22 1.23
N MET A 88 12.23 -2.07 0.57
CA MET A 88 13.02 -1.84 -0.63
C MET A 88 13.68 -0.47 -0.58
N ASN A 89 14.96 -0.44 -0.93
CA ASN A 89 15.70 0.79 -1.16
C ASN A 89 15.71 1.05 -2.67
N TYR A 90 15.23 2.22 -3.08
CA TYR A 90 15.34 2.70 -4.44
C TYR A 90 16.80 3.09 -4.68
N ASP A 91 17.58 2.18 -5.25
CA ASP A 91 18.91 2.55 -5.73
C ASP A 91 18.77 3.66 -6.80
N PHE A 92 19.82 4.46 -7.04
CA PHE A 92 19.78 5.68 -7.87
C PHE A 92 19.22 5.51 -9.30
N HIS A 93 18.99 4.27 -9.73
CA HIS A 93 18.42 3.89 -11.02
C HIS A 93 16.88 3.86 -11.06
N TYR A 94 16.17 3.99 -9.93
CA TYR A 94 14.70 3.81 -9.81
C TYR A 94 13.97 5.11 -9.39
N LEU A 95 14.47 6.26 -9.84
CA LEU A 95 13.93 7.57 -9.50
C LEU A 95 12.49 7.82 -9.96
N ASP A 96 11.89 7.04 -10.86
CA ASP A 96 10.48 7.22 -11.22
C ASP A 96 9.54 6.35 -10.36
N ASP A 97 10.00 5.18 -9.92
CA ASP A 97 9.18 4.18 -9.22
C ASP A 97 8.80 4.60 -7.79
N HIS A 98 9.54 5.54 -7.17
CA HIS A 98 9.14 6.10 -5.87
C HIS A 98 7.84 6.90 -5.96
N SER A 99 7.63 7.58 -7.11
CA SER A 99 6.44 8.40 -7.34
C SER A 99 5.18 7.55 -7.46
N ASP A 100 5.31 6.36 -8.05
CA ASP A 100 4.24 5.36 -8.12
C ASP A 100 3.84 4.89 -6.73
N CYS A 101 4.81 4.59 -5.87
CA CYS A 101 4.53 4.08 -4.54
C CYS A 101 3.91 5.14 -3.63
N ILE A 102 4.37 6.39 -3.76
CA ILE A 102 3.73 7.54 -3.10
C ILE A 102 2.27 7.68 -3.56
N ARG A 103 2.03 7.55 -4.87
CA ARG A 103 0.68 7.65 -5.45
C ARG A 103 -0.25 6.54 -4.96
N GLU A 104 0.21 5.29 -4.93
CA GLU A 104 -0.62 4.16 -4.46
C GLU A 104 -1.04 4.33 -2.99
N ILE A 105 -0.14 4.82 -2.13
CA ILE A 105 -0.47 5.12 -0.72
C ILE A 105 -1.45 6.30 -0.65
N LEU A 106 -1.22 7.36 -1.43
CA LEU A 106 -2.10 8.54 -1.45
C LEU A 106 -3.52 8.18 -1.89
N ASP A 107 -3.66 7.36 -2.92
CA ASP A 107 -4.96 6.90 -3.42
C ASP A 107 -5.67 6.01 -2.39
N ALA A 108 -4.92 5.17 -1.66
CA ALA A 108 -5.48 4.39 -0.55
C ALA A 108 -6.00 5.30 0.57
N CYS A 109 -5.22 6.29 1.00
CA CYS A 109 -5.63 7.29 1.99
C CYS A 109 -6.92 8.01 1.59
N ASN A 110 -6.99 8.48 0.34
CA ASN A 110 -8.16 9.17 -0.21
C ASN A 110 -9.41 8.27 -0.22
N LYS A 111 -9.23 6.99 -0.61
CA LYS A 111 -10.33 6.03 -0.69
C LYS A 111 -10.87 5.61 0.67
N LEU A 112 -9.99 5.51 1.68
CA LEU A 112 -10.35 5.20 3.07
C LEU A 112 -11.09 6.36 3.76
N LYS A 113 -11.10 7.57 3.16
CA LYS A 113 -11.71 8.78 3.75
C LYS A 113 -11.20 9.03 5.18
N ILE A 114 -9.90 8.84 5.39
CA ILE A 114 -9.28 9.00 6.71
C ILE A 114 -9.42 10.46 7.15
N ASN A 115 -9.99 10.65 8.34
CA ASN A 115 -10.31 11.97 8.89
C ASN A 115 -9.08 12.71 9.42
N SER A 116 -7.98 11.99 9.70
CA SER A 116 -6.70 12.52 10.18
C SER A 116 -5.65 12.49 9.06
N LEU A 117 -5.86 13.34 8.05
CA LEU A 117 -4.80 13.64 7.09
C LEU A 117 -3.91 14.73 7.70
N HIS A 118 -2.71 14.35 8.16
CA HIS A 118 -1.72 15.33 8.61
C HIS A 118 -0.82 15.70 7.43
N MET A 119 -0.72 17.00 7.17
CA MET A 119 0.11 17.57 6.12
C MET A 119 1.14 18.45 6.80
N ASP A 120 2.38 17.96 6.86
CA ASP A 120 3.49 18.69 7.44
C ASP A 120 4.25 19.37 6.29
N ASP A 121 4.14 20.71 6.24
CA ASP A 121 4.93 21.57 5.37
C ASP A 121 6.16 22.05 6.19
N GLU A 122 7.36 21.58 5.83
CA GLU A 122 8.63 22.10 6.37
C GLU A 122 9.18 23.27 5.54
#